data_AF-A0A2D4IK67-F1
#
_entry.id   AF-A0A2D4IK67-F1
#
_cell.length_a   1.000
_cell.length_b   1.000
_cell.length_c   1.000
_cell.angle_alpha   90.00
_cell.angle_beta   90.00
_cell.angle_gamma   90.00
#
_symmetry.space_group_name_H-M   'P 1'
#
loop_
_entity.id
_entity.type
_entity.pdbx_description
1 polymer ?
#
loop_
_entity_poly.entity_id
_entity_poly.type
_entity_poly.pdbx_seq_one_letter_code
_entity_poly.pdbx_strand_id
1 'polypeptide(L)'
;MNSMDRHIQQTNDRLQCIKQHLQNPANFHNAATELLDWCGDPRAFQRPFEQSLMGCLTVVSRVAAQQGFDLDLGYRLLAVCAANRDKFTPKSAGRNNWCSFPDIVFLFVCCWVFCQRQP
;
A
#
# COMPACT_ATOMS: atom_id res chain seq x y z
N MET A 1 7.56 2.51 -29.07
CA MET A 1 7.36 2.47 -27.62
C MET A 1 8.59 2.99 -26.91
N ASN A 2 8.46 4.07 -26.12
CA ASN A 2 9.55 4.62 -25.31
C ASN A 2 10.00 3.59 -24.26
N SER A 3 11.32 3.42 -24.06
CA SER A 3 11.89 2.48 -23.08
C SER A 3 11.34 2.67 -21.66
N MET A 4 10.97 3.91 -21.31
CA MET A 4 10.34 4.25 -20.03
C MET A 4 8.98 3.54 -19.81
N ASP A 5 8.19 3.41 -20.88
CA ASP A 5 6.86 2.77 -20.84
C ASP A 5 6.97 1.27 -20.57
N ARG A 6 8.02 0.62 -21.12
CA ARG A 6 8.33 -0.79 -20.83
C ARG A 6 8.70 -1.02 -19.37
N HIS A 7 9.48 -0.11 -18.77
CA HIS A 7 9.83 -0.18 -17.35
C HIS A 7 8.60 0.03 -16.44
N ILE A 8 7.70 0.94 -16.81
CA ILE A 8 6.43 1.13 -16.10
C ILE A 8 5.58 -0.14 -16.18
N GLN A 9 5.47 -0.76 -17.35
CA GLN A 9 4.70 -1.99 -17.51
C GLN A 9 5.29 -3.16 -16.70
N GLN A 10 6.61 -3.38 -16.75
CA GLN A 10 7.28 -4.41 -15.96
C GLN A 10 7.06 -4.24 -14.45
N THR A 11 7.15 -3.00 -13.99
CA THR A 11 6.92 -2.66 -12.59
C THR A 11 5.49 -2.95 -12.18
N ASN A 12 4.52 -2.56 -13.01
CA ASN A 12 3.10 -2.84 -12.77
C ASN A 12 2.80 -4.34 -12.75
N ASP A 13 3.41 -5.12 -13.66
CA ASP A 13 3.28 -6.57 -13.69
C ASP A 13 3.80 -7.19 -12.39
N ARG A 14 4.97 -6.73 -11.91
CA ARG A 14 5.52 -7.15 -10.62
C ARG A 14 4.59 -6.79 -9.46
N LEU A 15 4.02 -5.57 -9.43
CA LEU A 15 3.04 -5.17 -8.40
C LEU A 15 1.78 -6.05 -8.43
N GLN A 16 1.30 -6.44 -9.61
CA GLN A 16 0.16 -7.37 -9.72
C GLN A 16 0.52 -8.75 -9.20
N CYS A 17 1.73 -9.25 -9.48
CA CYS A 17 2.22 -10.49 -8.87
C CYS A 17 2.31 -10.37 -7.36
N ILE A 18 2.88 -9.29 -6.81
CA ILE A 18 2.96 -9.06 -5.36
C ILE A 18 1.55 -9.08 -4.76
N LYS A 19 0.58 -8.40 -5.39
CA LYS A 19 -0.82 -8.40 -4.97
C LYS A 19 -1.41 -9.81 -4.84
N GLN A 20 -1.14 -10.70 -5.81
CA GLN A 20 -1.62 -12.09 -5.74
C GLN A 20 -0.95 -12.86 -4.59
N HIS A 21 0.35 -12.67 -4.39
CA HIS A 21 1.09 -13.30 -3.29
C HIS A 21 0.65 -12.78 -1.92
N LEU A 22 0.23 -11.51 -1.82
CA LEU A 22 -0.35 -10.93 -0.61
C LEU A 22 -1.68 -11.60 -0.21
N GLN A 23 -2.36 -12.29 -1.12
CA GLN A 23 -3.57 -13.06 -0.77
C GLN A 23 -3.25 -14.41 -0.14
N ASN A 24 -1.99 -14.85 -0.19
CA ASN A 24 -1.55 -16.14 0.33
C ASN A 24 -0.72 -15.93 1.62
N PRO A 25 -1.12 -16.48 2.78
CA PRO A 25 -0.40 -16.27 4.04
C PRO A 25 1.04 -16.77 3.99
N ALA A 26 1.33 -17.84 3.23
CA ALA A 26 2.69 -18.36 3.09
C ALA A 26 3.64 -17.42 2.34
N ASN A 27 3.12 -16.59 1.42
CA ASN A 27 3.90 -15.67 0.61
C ASN A 27 3.77 -14.21 1.07
N PHE A 28 2.82 -13.92 1.96
CA PHE A 28 2.52 -12.56 2.41
C PHE A 28 3.75 -11.85 2.97
N HIS A 29 4.53 -12.53 3.82
CA HIS A 29 5.70 -11.92 4.46
C HIS A 29 6.72 -11.41 3.42
N ASN A 30 7.07 -12.23 2.43
CA ASN A 30 7.99 -11.83 1.36
C ASN A 30 7.38 -10.74 0.47
N ALA A 31 6.10 -10.90 0.10
CA ALA A 31 5.40 -9.96 -0.78
C ALA A 31 5.24 -8.58 -0.13
N ALA A 32 4.87 -8.53 1.15
CA ALA A 32 4.70 -7.29 1.90
C ALA A 32 6.05 -6.62 2.18
N THR A 33 7.12 -7.37 2.47
CA THR A 33 8.47 -6.81 2.62
C THR A 33 8.96 -6.19 1.32
N GLU A 34 8.76 -6.87 0.19
CA GLU A 34 9.10 -6.34 -1.13
C GLU A 34 8.30 -5.07 -1.44
N LEU A 35 7.00 -5.06 -1.14
CA LEU A 35 6.16 -3.87 -1.30
C LEU A 35 6.57 -2.74 -0.34
N LEU A 36 7.05 -3.05 0.86
CA LEU A 36 7.53 -2.09 1.86
C LEU A 36 8.78 -1.37 1.38
N ASP A 37 9.77 -2.12 0.90
CA ASP A 37 10.99 -1.58 0.29
C ASP A 37 10.65 -0.68 -0.89
N TRP A 38 9.71 -1.14 -1.73
CA TRP A 38 9.23 -0.38 -2.88
C TRP A 38 8.57 0.95 -2.46
N CYS A 39 7.68 0.92 -1.47
CA CYS A 39 7.06 2.11 -0.89
C CYS A 39 8.03 3.00 -0.09
N GLY A 40 9.23 2.51 0.24
CA GLY A 40 10.30 3.31 0.83
C GLY A 40 10.89 4.32 -0.16
N ASP A 41 10.83 4.04 -1.47
CA ASP A 41 11.31 4.98 -2.49
C ASP A 41 10.20 5.99 -2.85
N PRO A 42 10.44 7.31 -2.72
CA PRO A 42 9.45 8.33 -3.05
C PRO A 42 9.03 8.31 -4.53
N ARG A 43 9.78 7.65 -5.42
CA ARG A 43 9.45 7.48 -6.83
C ARG A 43 8.43 6.38 -7.10
N ALA A 44 8.13 5.52 -6.12
CA ALA A 44 7.08 4.50 -6.25
C ALA A 44 5.67 5.12 -6.32
N PHE A 45 5.47 6.29 -5.71
CA PHE A 45 4.20 7.01 -5.67
C PHE A 45 3.92 7.84 -6.93
N GLN A 46 4.17 7.27 -8.11
CA GLN A 46 3.81 7.88 -9.39
C GLN A 46 2.42 7.43 -9.84
N ARG A 47 1.72 8.30 -10.59
CA ARG A 47 0.40 8.02 -11.18
C ARG A 47 0.25 6.65 -11.88
N PRO A 48 1.24 6.15 -12.66
CA PRO A 48 1.11 4.87 -13.35
C PRO A 48 1.08 3.66 -12.41
N PHE A 49 1.65 3.78 -11.21
CA PHE A 49 1.75 2.71 -10.22
C PHE A 49 0.69 2.82 -9.13
N GLU A 50 0.12 4.02 -8.98
CA GLU A 50 -0.89 4.38 -7.99
C GLU A 50 -2.06 3.39 -7.97
N GLN A 51 -2.57 3.00 -9.15
CA GLN A 51 -3.67 2.06 -9.27
C GLN A 51 -3.31 0.64 -8.77
N SER A 52 -2.12 0.15 -9.11
CA SER A 52 -1.64 -1.16 -8.66
C SER A 52 -1.33 -1.17 -7.17
N LEU A 53 -0.70 -0.11 -6.65
CA LEU A 53 -0.44 0.09 -5.22
C LEU A 53 -1.73 0.13 -4.40
N MET A 54 -2.72 0.92 -4.82
CA MET A 54 -4.03 0.95 -4.15
C MET A 54 -4.69 -0.43 -4.13
N GLY A 55 -4.54 -1.21 -5.21
CA GLY A 55 -4.98 -2.60 -5.27
C GLY A 55 -4.27 -3.49 -4.24
N CYS A 56 -2.97 -3.34 -4.05
CA CYS A 56 -2.19 -4.07 -3.05
C CYS A 56 -2.63 -3.69 -1.63
N LEU A 57 -2.74 -2.39 -1.33
CA LEU A 57 -3.14 -1.89 -0.02
C LEU A 57 -4.54 -2.36 0.39
N THR A 58 -5.46 -2.43 -0.58
CA THR A 58 -6.82 -2.97 -0.35
C THR A 58 -6.77 -4.45 0.05
N VAL A 59 -5.88 -5.23 -0.57
CA VAL A 59 -5.69 -6.64 -0.20
C VAL A 59 -5.08 -6.74 1.19
N VAL A 60 -3.99 -6.02 1.45
CA VAL A 60 -3.32 -6.00 2.77
C VAL A 60 -4.30 -5.66 3.87
N SER A 61 -5.14 -4.63 3.69
CA SER A 61 -6.17 -4.27 4.67
C SER A 61 -7.16 -5.41 4.95
N ARG A 62 -7.51 -6.22 3.94
CA ARG A 62 -8.45 -7.34 4.10
C ARG A 62 -7.80 -8.57 4.73
N VAL A 63 -6.55 -8.86 4.35
CA VAL A 63 -5.85 -10.07 4.82
C VAL A 63 -5.11 -9.86 6.14
N ALA A 64 -4.74 -8.62 6.49
CA ALA A 64 -4.05 -8.32 7.74
C ALA A 64 -4.90 -8.71 8.96
N ALA A 65 -6.23 -8.59 8.89
CA ALA A 65 -7.13 -9.03 9.94
C ALA A 65 -7.33 -10.56 10.00
N GLN A 66 -6.77 -11.33 9.05
CA GLN A 66 -6.91 -12.79 9.02
C GLN A 66 -5.80 -13.50 9.81
N GLN A 67 -6.14 -14.61 10.46
CA GLN A 67 -5.16 -15.44 11.17
C GLN A 67 -4.16 -16.06 10.19
N GLY A 68 -2.88 -15.99 10.54
CA GLY A 68 -1.78 -16.51 9.71
C GLY A 68 -1.08 -15.46 8.84
N PHE A 69 -1.56 -14.21 8.84
CA PHE A 69 -0.91 -13.08 8.18
C PHE A 69 -0.12 -12.23 9.19
N ASP A 70 0.94 -11.61 8.71
CA ASP A 70 1.85 -10.80 9.51
C ASP A 70 1.27 -9.39 9.70
N LEU A 71 0.46 -9.26 10.75
CA LEU A 71 -0.29 -8.04 11.07
C LEU A 71 0.66 -6.83 11.20
N ASP A 72 1.82 -7.00 11.86
CA ASP A 72 2.81 -5.94 12.09
C ASP A 72 3.39 -5.43 10.76
N LEU A 73 3.77 -6.36 9.88
CA LEU A 73 4.29 -6.02 8.55
C LEU A 73 3.25 -5.29 7.70
N GLY A 74 1.99 -5.75 7.73
CA GLY A 74 0.87 -5.09 7.07
C GLY A 74 0.66 -3.66 7.58
N TYR A 75 0.67 -3.47 8.91
CA TYR A 75 0.57 -2.16 9.54
C TYR A 75 1.71 -1.21 9.14
N ARG A 76 2.95 -1.71 9.14
CA ARG A 76 4.13 -0.93 8.78
C ARG A 76 4.04 -0.43 7.34
N LEU A 77 3.54 -1.28 6.44
CA LEU A 77 3.32 -0.90 5.06
C LEU A 77 2.24 0.15 4.88
N LEU A 78 1.11 0.00 5.58
CA LEU A 78 0.06 1.01 5.61
C LEU A 78 0.58 2.35 6.16
N ALA A 79 1.40 2.32 7.20
CA ALA A 79 2.01 3.52 7.79
C ALA A 79 2.95 4.24 6.81
N VAL A 80 3.81 3.52 6.08
CA VAL A 80 4.70 4.11 5.06
C VAL A 80 3.90 4.74 3.92
N CYS A 81 2.84 4.08 3.45
CA CYS A 81 1.95 4.64 2.43
C CYS A 81 1.18 5.86 2.95
N ALA A 82 0.73 5.83 4.20
CA ALA A 82 0.05 6.96 4.86
C ALA A 82 0.96 8.18 5.04
N ALA A 83 2.24 7.97 5.36
CA ALA A 83 3.25 9.01 5.49
C ALA A 83 3.55 9.70 4.14
N ASN A 84 3.42 8.95 3.04
CA ASN A 84 3.60 9.41 1.66
C ASN A 84 2.29 9.79 0.96
N ARG A 85 1.16 9.88 1.68
CA ARG A 85 -0.16 10.20 1.10
C ARG A 85 -0.16 11.47 0.25
N ASP A 86 0.67 12.45 0.60
CA ASP A 86 0.80 13.73 -0.09
C ASP A 86 1.34 13.58 -1.53
N LYS A 87 1.97 12.45 -1.84
CA LYS A 87 2.46 12.11 -3.19
C LYS A 87 1.38 11.44 -4.06
N PHE A 88 0.36 10.86 -3.45
CA PHE A 88 -0.79 10.33 -4.19
C PHE A 88 -1.60 11.50 -4.77
N THR A 89 -2.24 11.28 -5.90
CA THR A 89 -3.11 12.33 -6.45
C THR A 89 -4.24 12.66 -5.47
N PRO A 90 -4.73 13.92 -5.41
CA PRO A 90 -5.86 14.29 -4.55
C PRO A 90 -7.15 13.53 -4.89
N LYS A 91 -7.21 12.82 -6.01
CA LYS A 91 -8.30 11.89 -6.34
C LYS A 91 -8.21 10.56 -5.57
N SER A 92 -7.00 10.15 -5.17
CA SER A 92 -6.72 8.97 -4.34
C SER A 92 -6.53 9.34 -2.87
N ALA A 93 -5.91 10.50 -2.59
CA ALA A 93 -5.78 11.08 -1.25
C ALA A 93 -7.08 11.72 -0.74
N GLY A 94 -7.91 12.25 -1.65
CA GLY A 94 -9.22 12.87 -1.38
C GLY A 94 -10.41 12.01 -1.80
N ARG A 95 -10.21 10.72 -2.14
CA ARG A 95 -11.30 9.74 -2.02
C ARG A 95 -11.44 9.44 -0.53
N ASN A 96 -12.17 10.34 0.12
CA ASN A 96 -12.63 10.37 1.50
C ASN A 96 -13.22 9.04 1.97
N ASN A 97 -12.40 8.01 2.12
CA ASN A 97 -12.87 6.75 2.70
C ASN A 97 -11.79 5.96 3.42
N TRP A 98 -10.59 6.49 3.66
CA TRP A 98 -9.72 5.88 4.67
C TRP A 98 -10.45 5.87 6.04
N CYS A 99 -11.34 6.85 6.28
CA CYS A 99 -12.24 6.91 7.44
C CYS A 99 -13.55 6.09 7.30
N SER A 100 -13.98 5.69 6.10
CA SER A 100 -15.16 4.83 5.93
C SER A 100 -14.81 3.42 5.45
N PHE A 101 -13.53 3.04 5.50
CA PHE A 101 -13.17 1.64 5.64
C PHE A 101 -13.61 1.27 7.07
N PRO A 102 -14.56 0.33 7.24
CA PRO A 102 -15.03 -0.08 8.58
C PRO A 102 -13.94 -0.82 9.39
N ASP A 103 -12.76 -1.03 8.81
CA ASP A 103 -11.60 -1.57 9.49
C ASP A 103 -11.04 -0.51 10.45
N ILE A 104 -11.38 -0.66 11.73
CA ILE A 104 -10.79 0.04 12.89
C ILE A 104 -9.27 0.17 12.76
N VAL A 105 -8.62 -0.83 12.16
CA VAL A 105 -7.20 -0.89 11.77
C VAL A 105 -6.76 0.34 10.96
N PHE A 106 -7.49 0.70 9.91
CA PHE A 106 -7.16 1.84 9.05
C PHE A 106 -7.42 3.17 9.76
N LEU A 107 -8.50 3.26 10.53
CA LEU A 107 -8.78 4.42 11.39
C LEU A 107 -7.71 4.58 12.46
N PHE A 108 -7.22 3.52 13.09
CA PHE A 108 -6.13 3.57 14.06
C PHE A 108 -4.80 3.94 13.40
N VAL A 109 -4.45 3.39 12.24
CA VAL A 109 -3.22 3.77 11.53
C VAL A 109 -3.30 5.21 11.06
N CYS A 110 -4.43 5.61 10.48
CA CYS A 110 -4.61 6.95 9.98
C CYS A 110 -4.69 7.96 11.13
N CYS A 111 -5.34 7.62 12.26
CA CYS A 111 -5.38 8.44 13.46
C CYS A 111 -4.02 8.47 14.18
N TRP A 112 -3.29 7.36 14.26
CA TRP A 112 -1.91 7.31 14.80
C TRP A 112 -0.95 8.15 13.94
N VAL A 113 -0.97 7.98 12.62
CA VAL A 113 -0.12 8.73 11.68
C VAL A 113 -0.52 10.21 11.62
N PHE A 114 -1.80 10.54 11.75
CA PHE A 114 -2.28 11.94 11.76
C PHE A 114 -2.06 12.62 13.12
N CYS A 115 -2.19 11.89 14.23
CA CYS A 115 -1.98 12.39 15.59
C CYS A 115 -0.49 12.53 15.95
N GLN A 116 0.41 11.72 15.38
CA GLN A 116 1.88 11.89 15.51
C GLN A 116 2.46 13.02 14.62
N ARG A 117 1.64 13.63 13.74
CA ARG A 117 2.08 14.66 12.78
C ARG A 117 1.39 16.01 12.99
N GLN A 118 0.81 16.25 14.16
CA GLN A 118 0.44 17.58 14.64
C GLN A 118 1.35 17.94 15.82
N PRO A 119 2.00 19.11 15.82
CA PRO A 119 2.76 19.59 16.98
C PRO A 119 1.83 19.95 18.15
#